data_AF-A0A961GTJ3-F1
#
_entry.id   AF-A0A961GTJ3-F1
#
_cell.length_a   1.000
_cell.length_b   1.000
_cell.length_c   1.000
_cell.angle_alpha   90.00
_cell.angle_beta   90.00
_cell.angle_gamma   90.00
#
_symmetry.space_group_name_H-M   'P 1'
#
loop_
_entity.id
_entity.type
_entity.pdbx_description
1 polymer ?
#
loop_
_entity_poly.entity_id
_entity_poly.type
_entity_poly.pdbx_seq_one_letter_code
_entity_poly.pdbx_strand_id
1 'polypeptide(L)' 'VMCATEDGLEARALYGPTGLNEWVGPVGKGTLEPFAHDKAVMGRLWELSEAETGFHWEL' A
#
# COMPACT_ATOMS: atom_id res chain seq x y z
N VAL A 1 -18.32 -6.93 1.31
CA VAL A 1 -17.28 -7.32 2.27
C VAL A 1 -16.11 -6.37 2.05
N MET A 2 -15.56 -5.77 3.11
CA MET A 2 -14.34 -4.96 2.96
C MET A 2 -13.14 -5.90 2.83
N CYS A 3 -12.12 -5.54 2.04
CA CYS A 3 -10.89 -6.34 1.93
C CYS A 3 -10.31 -6.76 3.29
N ALA A 4 -10.48 -5.91 4.31
CA ALA A 4 -9.95 -6.14 5.65
C ALA A 4 -10.48 -7.40 6.35
N THR A 5 -11.62 -7.96 5.92
CA THR A 5 -12.26 -9.11 6.57
C THR A 5 -12.51 -10.29 5.60
N GLU A 6 -11.93 -10.25 4.41
CA GLU A 6 -12.10 -11.32 3.42
C GLU A 6 -11.05 -12.41 3.64
N ASP A 7 -11.50 -13.67 3.67
CA ASP A 7 -10.63 -14.82 3.84
C ASP A 7 -9.88 -15.15 2.54
N GLY A 8 -8.65 -15.67 2.67
CA GLY A 8 -7.89 -16.20 1.53
C GLY A 8 -7.23 -15.15 0.62
N LEU A 9 -7.15 -13.89 1.05
CA LEU A 9 -6.42 -12.85 0.33
C LEU A 9 -4.91 -13.11 0.32
N GLU A 10 -4.27 -12.78 -0.80
CA GLU A 10 -2.84 -12.88 -0.98
C GLU A 10 -2.11 -11.80 -0.17
N ALA A 11 -1.20 -12.23 0.70
CA ALA A 11 -0.36 -11.29 1.44
C ALA A 11 0.52 -10.47 0.48
N ARG A 12 0.74 -9.20 0.81
CA ARG A 12 1.57 -8.25 0.02
C ARG A 12 1.03 -7.92 -1.37
N ALA A 13 -0.25 -8.15 -1.65
CA ALA A 13 -0.95 -7.64 -2.83
C ALA A 13 -1.70 -6.33 -2.52
N LEU A 14 -2.00 -5.55 -3.57
CA LEU A 14 -2.86 -4.37 -3.48
C LEU A 14 -4.32 -4.79 -3.74
N TYR A 15 -5.22 -4.45 -2.82
CA TYR A 15 -6.65 -4.68 -2.97
C TYR A 15 -7.42 -3.36 -2.87
N GLY A 16 -8.29 -3.11 -3.83
CA GLY A 16 -9.04 -1.87 -3.95
C GLY A 16 -9.98 -1.89 -5.16
N PRO A 17 -10.55 -0.73 -5.54
CA PRO A 17 -11.33 -0.63 -6.76
C PRO A 17 -10.49 -1.00 -7.99
N THR A 18 -11.06 -1.74 -8.95
CA THR A 18 -10.33 -2.22 -10.14
C THR A 18 -10.70 -1.51 -11.44
N GLY A 19 -11.40 -0.37 -11.37
CA GLY A 19 -11.80 0.44 -12.51
C GLY A 19 -10.75 1.49 -12.89
N LEU A 20 -11.20 2.64 -13.41
CA LEU A 20 -10.33 3.70 -13.92
C LEU A 20 -9.27 4.10 -12.89
N ASN A 21 -7.99 3.92 -13.24
CA ASN A 21 -6.83 4.20 -12.37
C ASN A 21 -6.96 3.59 -10.97
N GLU A 22 -7.69 2.49 -10.82
CA GLU A 22 -7.94 1.84 -9.53
C GLU A 22 -8.75 2.72 -8.54
N TRP A 23 -9.49 3.72 -9.04
CA TRP A 23 -10.27 4.67 -8.22
C TRP A 23 -11.75 4.33 -8.10
N VAL A 24 -12.30 3.57 -9.05
CA VAL A 24 -13.75 3.30 -9.14
C VAL A 24 -14.03 1.83 -9.40
N GLY A 25 -15.27 1.39 -9.19
CA GLY A 25 -15.71 0.03 -9.53
C GLY A 25 -15.64 -0.96 -8.37
N PRO A 26 -15.79 -2.27 -8.66
CA PRO A 26 -15.79 -3.30 -7.64
C PRO A 26 -14.40 -3.47 -7.01
N VAL A 27 -14.39 -4.01 -5.80
CA VAL A 27 -13.17 -4.31 -5.06
C VAL A 27 -12.56 -5.62 -5.55
N GLY A 28 -11.25 -5.63 -5.78
CA GLY A 28 -10.49 -6.79 -6.23
C GLY A 28 -8.98 -6.57 -6.14
N LYS A 29 -8.19 -7.49 -6.71
CA LYS A 29 -6.73 -7.39 -6.77
C LYS A 29 -6.33 -6.35 -7.83
N GLY A 30 -5.65 -5.30 -7.40
CA GLY A 30 -5.07 -4.26 -8.25
C GLY A 30 -3.64 -4.58 -8.70
N THR A 31 -3.01 -3.59 -9.30
CA THR A 31 -1.63 -3.62 -9.80
C THR A 31 -0.72 -3.05 -8.74
N LEU A 32 0.15 -3.88 -8.19
CA LEU A 32 1.21 -3.43 -7.29
C LEU A 32 2.53 -3.43 -8.04
N GLU A 33 3.08 -2.24 -8.26
CA GLU A 33 4.34 -2.08 -8.96
C GLU A 33 5.53 -2.65 -8.18
N PRO A 34 6.57 -3.21 -8.83
CA PRO A 34 7.68 -3.86 -8.14
C PRO A 34 8.44 -2.95 -7.17
N PHE A 35 8.56 -1.66 -7.51
CA PHE A 35 9.25 -0.68 -6.67
C PHE A 35 8.53 -0.41 -5.34
N ALA A 36 7.24 -0.76 -5.21
CA ALA A 36 6.52 -0.65 -3.95
C ALA A 36 7.09 -1.61 -2.87
N HIS A 37 7.80 -2.66 -3.29
CA HIS A 37 8.50 -3.59 -2.41
C HIS A 37 10.00 -3.35 -2.32
N ASP A 38 10.52 -2.29 -2.95
CA ASP A 38 11.94 -1.95 -2.85
C ASP A 38 12.27 -1.43 -1.44
N LYS A 39 12.98 -2.25 -0.67
CA LYS A 39 13.29 -1.95 0.73
C LYS A 39 14.14 -0.69 0.89
N ALA A 40 15.04 -0.39 -0.05
CA ALA A 40 15.88 0.80 0.02
C ALA A 40 15.05 2.06 -0.21
N VAL A 41 14.13 2.03 -1.18
CA VAL A 41 13.19 3.13 -1.43
C VAL A 41 12.26 3.34 -0.23
N MET A 42 11.71 2.26 0.32
CA MET A 42 10.83 2.32 1.50
C MET A 42 11.53 2.94 2.71
N GLY A 43 12.79 2.54 2.98
CA GLY A 43 13.57 3.09 4.11
C GLY A 43 13.82 4.58 3.95
N ARG A 44 14.26 5.00 2.75
CA ARG A 44 14.47 6.43 2.45
C ARG A 44 13.19 7.25 2.59
N LEU A 45 12.05 6.72 2.12
CA LEU A 45 10.77 7.41 2.25
C LEU A 45 10.35 7.57 3.71
N TRP A 46 10.60 6.56 4.55
CA TRP A 46 10.33 6.62 5.98
C TRP A 46 11.14 7.72 6.67
N GLU A 47 12.47 7.69 6.49
CA GLU A 47 13.40 8.67 7.06
C GLU A 47 13.04 10.09 6.63
N LEU A 48 12.76 10.30 5.34
CA LEU A 48 12.33 11.60 4.82
C LEU A 48 11.01 12.04 5.44
N SER A 49 10.04 11.13 5.59
CA SER A 49 8.72 11.45 6.14
C SER A 49 8.83 11.90 7.60
N GLU A 50 9.64 11.23 8.42
CA GLU A 50 9.89 11.66 9.81
C GLU A 50 10.57 13.03 9.87
N ALA A 51 11.57 13.27 9.01
CA ALA A 51 12.27 14.54 8.94
C ALA A 51 11.35 15.70 8.52
N GLU A 52 10.55 15.53 7.47
CA GLU A 52 9.68 16.57 6.92
C GLU A 52 8.45 16.85 7.80
N THR A 53 7.96 15.83 8.53
CA THR A 53 6.84 16.00 9.45
C THR A 53 7.27 16.39 10.88
N GLY A 54 8.56 16.24 11.21
CA GLY A 54 9.09 16.42 12.56
C GLY A 54 8.53 15.40 13.56
N PHE A 55 7.96 14.30 13.07
CA PHE A 55 7.35 13.25 13.90
C PHE A 55 8.20 11.99 13.83
N HIS A 56 8.49 11.41 14.99
CA HIS A 56 9.20 10.13 15.10
C HIS A 56 8.27 9.05 15.64
N TRP A 57 8.26 7.88 15.01
CA TRP A 57 7.45 6.76 15.45
C TRP A 57 8.27 5.79 16.32
N GLU A 58 7.79 5.54 17.55
CA GLU A 58 8.30 4.45 18.39
C GLU A 58 7.68 3.11 17.94
N LEU A 59 8.20 2.56 16.84
CA LEU A 59 7.78 1.28 16.25
C LEU A 59 8.47 0.06 16.86
#